data_AF-A0A2T8ICL7-F1
#
_entry.id   AF-A0A2T8ICL7-F1
#
_cell.length_a   1.000
_cell.length_b   1.000
_cell.length_c   1.000
_cell.angle_alpha   90.00
_cell.angle_beta   90.00
_cell.angle_gamma   90.00
#
_symmetry.space_group_name_H-M   'P 1'
#
loop_
_entity.id
_entity.type
_entity.pdbx_description
1 polymer ?
#
loop_
_entity_poly.entity_id
_entity_poly.type
_entity_poly.pdbx_seq_one_letter_code
_entity_poly.pdbx_strand_id
1 'polypeptide(L)'
;MGQDLSGLGVKELQNLENQLEMSLRCIRTKKDQLMVDEIQELNRKGSLIQQDNMELYRKVNLIRQENVELYKKLYEKEAAGEVNRDSTAPYNFAVVDNANTPIHLELNTPPQENDVEQPSPPKLG
;
A
#
# COMPACT_ATOMS: atom_id res chain seq x y z
N MET A 1 0.13 -37.25 23.35
CA MET A 1 -0.72 -36.23 24.02
C MET A 1 -2.04 -36.87 24.46
N GLY A 2 -1.96 -37.80 25.41
CA GLY A 2 -3.00 -38.81 25.68
C GLY A 2 -2.42 -40.23 25.84
N GLN A 3 -1.09 -40.33 25.90
CA GLN A 3 -0.38 -41.55 26.27
C GLN A 3 -0.33 -41.63 27.80
N ASP A 4 -0.26 -42.86 28.34
CA ASP A 4 -0.18 -43.15 29.78
C ASP A 4 -1.36 -42.62 30.62
N LEU A 5 -2.56 -42.62 30.05
CA LEU A 5 -3.79 -42.36 30.81
C LEU A 5 -4.24 -43.58 31.65
N SER A 6 -3.62 -44.74 31.41
CA SER A 6 -3.83 -45.97 32.18
C SER A 6 -3.33 -45.77 33.61
N GLY A 7 -4.27 -45.58 34.55
CA GLY A 7 -3.98 -45.32 35.96
C GLY A 7 -4.70 -44.09 36.51
N LEU A 8 -5.25 -43.23 35.64
CA LEU A 8 -6.09 -42.12 36.04
C LEU A 8 -7.53 -42.58 36.26
N GLY A 9 -8.15 -42.12 37.35
CA GLY A 9 -9.57 -42.27 37.60
C GLY A 9 -10.41 -41.32 36.73
N VAL A 10 -11.71 -41.60 36.62
CA VAL A 10 -12.67 -40.81 35.82
C VAL A 10 -12.60 -39.30 36.14
N LYS A 11 -12.45 -38.95 37.42
CA LYS A 11 -12.36 -37.56 37.86
C LYS A 11 -11.09 -36.84 37.39
N GLU A 12 -9.98 -37.56 37.33
CA GLU A 12 -8.69 -37.02 36.88
C GLU A 12 -8.67 -36.87 35.36
N LEU A 13 -9.24 -37.83 34.62
CA LEU A 13 -9.47 -37.68 33.18
C LEU A 13 -10.35 -36.46 32.87
N GLN A 14 -11.46 -36.28 33.60
CA GLN A 14 -12.35 -35.14 33.38
C GLN A 14 -11.64 -33.80 33.63
N ASN A 15 -10.80 -33.73 34.66
CA ASN A 15 -10.03 -32.53 34.94
C ASN A 15 -9.00 -32.24 33.84
N LEU A 16 -8.32 -33.27 33.36
CA LEU A 16 -7.35 -33.14 32.26
C LEU A 16 -8.04 -32.68 30.96
N GLU A 17 -9.20 -33.26 30.64
CA GLU A 17 -10.00 -32.85 29.48
C GLU A 17 -10.41 -31.37 29.58
N ASN A 18 -10.94 -30.95 30.74
CA ASN A 18 -11.33 -29.56 30.97
C ASN A 18 -10.13 -28.60 30.83
N GLN A 19 -8.97 -28.97 31.36
CA GLN A 19 -7.76 -28.16 31.26
C GLN A 19 -7.28 -28.02 29.82
N LEU A 20 -7.32 -29.12 29.05
CA LEU A 20 -6.97 -29.11 27.63
C LEU A 20 -7.96 -28.28 26.81
N GLU A 21 -9.26 -28.40 27.07
CA GLU A 21 -10.28 -27.61 26.39
C GLU A 21 -10.08 -26.11 26.65
N MET A 22 -9.88 -25.73 27.92
CA MET A 22 -9.63 -24.34 28.31
C MET A 22 -8.36 -23.78 27.66
N SER A 23 -7.27 -24.55 27.70
CA SER A 23 -5.98 -24.16 27.10
C SER A 23 -6.12 -23.97 25.59
N LEU A 24 -6.77 -24.92 24.90
CA LEU A 24 -6.98 -24.86 23.46
C LEU A 24 -7.86 -23.65 23.08
N ARG A 25 -8.92 -23.38 23.86
CA ARG A 25 -9.76 -22.19 23.68
C ARG A 25 -8.95 -20.91 23.82
N CYS A 26 -8.14 -20.80 24.88
CA CYS A 26 -7.25 -19.66 25.10
C CYS A 26 -6.28 -19.44 23.94
N ILE A 27 -5.62 -20.52 23.46
CA ILE A 27 -4.71 -20.46 22.31
C ILE A 27 -5.43 -19.97 21.06
N ARG A 28 -6.62 -20.51 20.75
CA ARG A 28 -7.42 -20.09 19.59
C ARG A 28 -7.80 -18.62 19.68
N THR A 29 -8.37 -18.18 20.80
CA THR A 29 -8.74 -16.78 21.00
C THR A 29 -7.54 -15.84 20.88
N LYS A 30 -6.38 -16.21 21.44
CA LYS A 30 -5.17 -15.40 21.33
C LYS A 30 -4.67 -15.33 19.89
N LYS A 31 -4.66 -16.45 19.17
CA LYS A 31 -4.27 -16.50 17.76
C LYS A 31 -5.21 -15.63 16.91
N ASP A 32 -6.51 -15.72 17.14
CA ASP A 32 -7.50 -14.93 16.39
C ASP A 32 -7.36 -13.43 16.68
N GLN A 33 -7.12 -13.05 17.94
CA GLN A 33 -6.86 -11.65 18.31
C GLN A 33 -5.60 -11.11 17.62
N LEU A 34 -4.49 -11.86 17.65
CA LEU A 34 -3.25 -11.47 16.98
C LEU A 34 -3.44 -11.30 15.47
N MET A 35 -4.22 -12.17 14.83
CA MET A 35 -4.52 -12.05 13.41
C MET A 35 -5.33 -10.79 13.11
N VAL A 36 -6.35 -10.48 13.93
CA VAL A 36 -7.14 -9.25 13.78
C VAL A 36 -6.26 -8.02 13.97
N ASP A 37 -5.42 -8.01 14.99
CA ASP A 37 -4.52 -6.89 15.28
C ASP A 37 -3.54 -6.65 14.12
N GLU A 38 -2.93 -7.72 13.59
CA GLU A 38 -2.01 -7.63 12.44
C GLU A 38 -2.72 -7.10 11.18
N ILE A 39 -3.94 -7.59 10.89
CA ILE A 39 -4.74 -7.10 9.76
C ILE A 39 -5.02 -5.60 9.92
N GLN A 40 -5.40 -5.15 11.11
CA GLN A 40 -5.67 -3.74 11.38
C GLN A 40 -4.40 -2.88 11.23
N GLU A 41 -3.27 -3.35 11.74
CA GLU A 41 -1.99 -2.65 11.63
C GLU A 41 -1.56 -2.51 10.15
N LEU A 42 -1.65 -3.60 9.38
CA LEU A 42 -1.32 -3.60 7.96
C LEU A 42 -2.24 -2.66 7.16
N ASN A 43 -3.55 -2.68 7.42
CA ASN A 43 -4.49 -1.76 6.78
C ASN A 43 -4.18 -0.29 7.10
N ARG A 44 -3.81 0.00 8.35
CA ARG A 44 -3.41 1.35 8.77
C ARG A 44 -2.13 1.80 8.05
N LYS A 45 -1.12 0.93 7.98
CA LYS A 45 0.13 1.21 7.25
C LYS A 45 -0.12 1.45 5.77
N GLY A 46 -0.93 0.60 5.14
CA GLY A 46 -1.32 0.74 3.73
C GLY A 46 -2.02 2.07 3.46
N SER A 47 -2.96 2.46 4.31
CA SER A 47 -3.67 3.75 4.21
C SER A 47 -2.72 4.94 4.30
N LEU A 48 -1.77 4.92 5.23
CA LEU A 48 -0.78 5.99 5.40
C LEU A 48 0.13 6.11 4.18
N ILE A 49 0.64 4.98 3.67
CA ILE A 49 1.48 4.95 2.47
C ILE A 49 0.72 5.49 1.25
N GLN A 50 -0.56 5.12 1.11
CA GLN A 50 -1.40 5.62 0.02
C GLN A 50 -1.60 7.14 0.11
N GLN A 51 -1.82 7.65 1.32
CA GLN A 51 -1.94 9.10 1.55
C GLN A 51 -0.64 9.83 1.19
N ASP A 52 0.51 9.35 1.69
CA ASP A 52 1.82 9.95 1.42
C ASP A 52 2.13 9.95 -0.08
N ASN A 53 1.85 8.83 -0.76
CA ASN A 53 2.02 8.72 -2.21
C ASN A 53 1.15 9.75 -2.95
N MET A 54 -0.12 9.91 -2.58
CA MET A 54 -1.01 10.90 -3.19
C MET A 54 -0.48 12.33 -3.00
N GLU A 55 0.07 12.65 -1.82
CA GLU A 55 0.68 13.95 -1.56
C GLU A 55 1.93 14.17 -2.42
N LEU A 56 2.80 13.16 -2.52
CA LEU A 56 4.00 13.21 -3.37
C LEU A 56 3.63 13.40 -4.84
N TYR A 57 2.63 12.68 -5.35
CA TYR A 57 2.12 12.87 -6.72
C TYR A 57 1.65 14.30 -6.94
N ARG A 58 0.94 14.90 -5.98
CA ARG A 58 0.49 16.30 -6.07
C ARG A 58 1.68 17.26 -6.13
N LYS A 59 2.71 17.07 -5.29
CA LYS A 59 3.92 17.90 -5.28
C LYS A 59 4.70 17.80 -6.59
N VAL A 60 4.89 16.60 -7.12
CA VAL A 60 5.57 16.38 -8.41
C VAL A 60 4.82 17.09 -9.54
N ASN A 61 3.49 16.99 -9.55
CA ASN A 61 2.67 17.66 -10.56
C ASN A 61 2.79 19.19 -10.50
N LEU A 62 2.83 19.76 -9.30
CA LEU A 62 3.02 21.20 -9.12
C LEU A 62 4.39 21.66 -9.63
N ILE A 63 5.46 20.96 -9.24
CA ILE A 63 6.83 21.26 -9.71
C ILE A 63 6.92 21.16 -11.24
N ARG A 64 6.25 20.16 -11.84
CA ARG A 64 6.21 20.02 -13.30
C ARG A 64 5.52 21.23 -13.96
N GLN A 65 4.41 21.70 -13.42
CA GLN A 65 3.71 22.88 -13.93
C GLN A 65 4.58 24.13 -13.84
N GLU A 66 5.19 24.37 -12.68
CA GLU A 66 6.11 25.50 -12.46
C GLU A 66 7.30 25.45 -13.44
N ASN A 67 7.90 24.27 -13.63
CA ASN A 67 8.99 24.09 -14.58
C ASN A 67 8.56 24.42 -16.01
N VAL A 68 7.37 23.98 -16.45
CA VAL A 68 6.83 24.31 -17.77
C VAL A 68 6.65 25.83 -17.92
N GLU A 69 6.13 26.51 -16.90
CA GLU A 69 6.00 27.97 -16.91
C GLU A 69 7.35 28.69 -16.95
N LEU A 70 8.35 28.20 -16.23
CA LEU A 70 9.71 28.76 -16.25
C LEU A 70 10.36 28.59 -17.64
N TYR A 71 10.25 27.40 -18.25
CA TYR A 71 10.74 27.18 -19.61
C TYR A 71 10.04 28.09 -20.62
N LYS A 72 8.71 28.25 -20.51
CA LYS A 72 7.97 29.19 -21.36
C LYS A 72 8.48 30.63 -21.22
N LYS A 73 8.68 31.11 -20.00
CA LYS A 73 9.20 32.48 -19.73
C LYS A 73 10.61 32.70 -20.27
N LEU A 74 11.49 31.67 -20.24
CA LEU A 74 12.82 31.76 -20.83
C LEU A 74 12.77 31.95 -22.35
N TYR A 75 11.94 31.14 -23.03
CA TYR A 75 11.76 31.25 -24.48
C TYR A 75 11.15 32.59 -24.90
N GLU A 76 10.19 33.13 -24.13
CA GLU A 76 9.61 34.46 -24.39
C GLU A 76 10.64 35.60 -24.20
N LYS A 77 11.56 35.47 -23.23
CA LYS A 77 12.60 36.48 -22.96
C LYS A 77 13.71 36.47 -24.02
N GLU A 78 14.00 35.32 -24.63
CA GLU A 78 15.00 35.19 -25.69
C GLU A 78 14.50 35.76 -27.02
N ALA A 79 13.19 35.68 -27.30
CA ALA A 79 12.57 36.32 -28.48
C ALA A 79 12.49 37.87 -28.40
N ALA A 80 12.51 38.44 -27.19
CA ALA A 80 12.50 39.89 -26.97
C ALA A 80 13.91 40.51 -26.86
N GLY A 81 14.97 39.70 -26.94
CA GLY A 81 16.35 40.07 -26.67
C GLY A 81 17.27 40.04 -27.90
N GLU A 82 16.92 40.71 -29.00
CA GLU A 82 17.94 41.19 -29.93
C GLU A 82 18.53 42.49 -29.37
N VAL A 83 19.72 42.41 -28.76
CA VAL A 83 20.91 43.21 -29.11
C VAL A 83 22.08 42.74 -28.22
N ASN A 84 23.17 42.39 -28.89
CA ASN A 84 24.54 42.15 -28.41
C ASN A 84 24.97 40.69 -28.21
N ARG A 85 25.19 40.02 -29.35
CA ARG A 85 26.04 38.83 -29.48
C ARG A 85 27.47 39.20 -29.10
N ASP A 86 27.87 38.90 -27.87
CA ASP A 86 29.26 38.60 -27.51
C ASP A 86 29.26 37.86 -26.17
N SER A 87 28.91 36.57 -26.21
CA SER A 87 29.38 35.54 -25.27
C SER A 87 28.78 34.20 -25.67
N THR A 88 29.55 33.43 -26.43
CA THR A 88 29.30 32.01 -26.69
C THR A 88 29.36 31.25 -25.36
N ALA A 89 28.20 30.81 -24.83
CA ALA A 89 28.18 29.91 -23.68
C ALA A 89 28.70 28.52 -24.09
N PRO A 90 29.61 27.89 -23.31
CA PRO A 90 30.33 26.69 -23.75
C PRO A 90 29.61 25.35 -23.54
N TYR A 91 28.31 25.33 -23.18
CA TYR A 91 27.62 24.07 -22.87
C TYR A 91 26.25 23.99 -23.56
N ASN A 92 26.26 23.52 -24.80
CA ASN A 92 25.08 23.08 -25.52
C ASN A 92 24.71 21.65 -25.08
N PHE A 93 23.68 21.50 -24.24
CA PHE A 93 22.99 20.22 -24.09
C PHE A 93 21.88 20.17 -25.15
N ALA A 94 22.10 19.39 -26.21
CA ALA A 94 21.06 19.10 -27.20
C ALA A 94 19.94 18.32 -26.50
N VAL A 95 18.87 19.01 -26.11
CA VAL A 95 17.63 18.36 -25.70
C VAL A 95 17.04 17.73 -26.95
N VAL A 96 17.31 16.43 -27.14
CA VAL A 96 16.57 15.62 -28.10
C VAL A 96 15.11 15.64 -27.67
N ASP A 97 14.28 16.11 -28.59
CA ASP A 97 12.87 16.47 -28.48
C ASP A 97 11.98 15.24 -28.23
N ASN A 98 12.07 14.63 -27.04
CA ASN A 98 11.36 13.39 -26.73
C ASN A 98 10.84 13.33 -25.28
N ALA A 99 10.03 14.31 -24.87
CA ALA A 99 9.47 14.35 -23.50
C ALA A 99 7.98 14.75 -23.40
N ASN A 100 7.18 14.50 -24.43
CA ASN A 100 5.71 14.67 -24.36
C ASN A 100 4.96 13.33 -24.31
N THR A 101 5.54 12.29 -23.71
CA THR A 101 4.77 11.09 -23.34
C THR A 101 4.25 11.25 -21.91
N PRO A 102 2.93 11.38 -21.71
CA PRO A 102 2.35 11.31 -20.38
C PRO A 102 2.67 9.94 -19.80
N ILE A 103 3.39 9.88 -18.68
CA ILE A 103 3.55 8.62 -17.96
C ILE A 103 2.22 8.35 -17.26
N HIS A 104 1.37 7.53 -17.89
CA HIS A 104 0.15 7.02 -17.29
C HIS A 104 0.52 5.83 -16.40
N LEU A 105 0.96 6.12 -15.17
CA LEU A 105 1.14 5.10 -14.13
C LEU A 105 -0.25 4.77 -13.58
N GLU A 106 -0.91 3.77 -14.18
CA GLU A 106 -2.15 3.22 -13.66
C GLU A 106 -1.89 2.66 -12.27
N LEU A 107 -2.59 3.22 -11.28
CA LEU A 107 -2.67 2.65 -9.95
C LEU A 107 -3.34 1.28 -10.08
N ASN A 108 -2.61 0.22 -9.77
CA ASN A 108 -3.22 -1.07 -9.51
C ASN A 108 -3.98 -0.93 -8.18
N THR A 109 -5.22 -0.42 -8.25
CA THR A 109 -6.12 -0.41 -7.09
C THR A 109 -6.42 -1.87 -6.77
N PRO A 110 -6.15 -2.38 -5.55
CA PRO A 110 -6.66 -3.68 -5.17
C PRO A 110 -8.18 -3.66 -5.36
N PRO A 111 -8.79 -4.75 -5.88
CA PRO A 111 -10.23 -4.78 -6.14
C PRO A 111 -10.98 -4.33 -4.90
N GLN A 112 -11.84 -3.33 -5.08
CA GLN A 112 -12.78 -2.91 -4.04
C GLN A 112 -13.64 -4.12 -3.68
N GLU A 113 -13.52 -4.60 -2.44
CA GLU A 113 -14.50 -5.48 -1.81
C GLU A 113 -15.81 -4.70 -1.63
N ASN A 114 -16.56 -4.50 -2.71
CA ASN A 114 -17.95 -4.06 -2.65
C ASN A 114 -18.90 -4.97 -3.45
N ASP A 115 -18.41 -6.07 -4.02
CA ASP A 115 -19.25 -7.14 -4.58
C ASP A 115 -18.72 -8.52 -4.13
N VAL A 116 -18.90 -8.84 -2.85
CA VAL A 116 -18.95 -10.24 -2.43
C VAL A 116 -20.41 -10.55 -2.11
N GLU A 117 -21.08 -11.08 -3.13
CA GLU A 117 -22.34 -11.80 -3.00
C GLU A 117 -22.22 -12.79 -1.84
N GLN A 118 -23.11 -12.69 -0.85
CA GLN A 118 -23.11 -13.58 0.32
C GLN A 118 -23.08 -15.04 -0.13
N PRO A 119 -22.16 -15.88 0.39
CA PRO A 119 -22.19 -17.31 0.09
C PRO A 119 -23.43 -17.90 0.77
N SER A 120 -24.39 -18.33 -0.05
CA SER A 120 -25.56 -19.07 0.42
C SER A 120 -25.13 -20.41 1.03
N PRO A 121 -25.73 -20.84 2.16
CA PRO A 121 -25.31 -22.06 2.84
C PRO A 121 -25.63 -23.31 2.00
N PRO A 122 -24.78 -24.35 2.04
CA PRO A 122 -24.97 -25.54 1.23
C PRO A 122 -26.24 -26.30 1.66
N LYS A 123 -27.06 -26.68 0.67
CA LYS A 123 -28.20 -27.58 0.88
C LYS A 123 -27.67 -28.97 1.21
N LEU A 124 -28.03 -29.45 2.41
CA LEU A 124 -27.92 -30.85 2.79
C LEU A 124 -28.97 -31.65 2.03
N GLY A 125 -28.51 -32.55 1.16
CA GLY A 125 -29.27 -33.64 0.57
C GLY A 125 -28.75 -34.97 1.10
#